data_AF-A0A7W6ACL4-F1
#
_entry.id   AF-A0A7W6ACL4-F1
#
_cell.length_a   1.000
_cell.length_b   1.000
_cell.length_c   1.000
_cell.angle_alpha   90.00
_cell.angle_beta   90.00
_cell.angle_gamma   90.00
#
_symmetry.space_group_name_H-M   'P 1'
#
loop_
_entity.id
_entity.type
_entity.pdbx_description
1 polymer ?
#
loop_
_entity_poly.entity_id
_entity_poly.type
_entity_poly.pdbx_seq_one_letter_code
_entity_poly.pdbx_strand_id
1 'polypeptide(L)'
;MAADTRLKPPDSGVGARATGDLISAVMRTWRTARDEHGPVQQRLHAMLAPMGCDILAPVFDSLMTLCEAALGRPFRVGRQRLSADETMLIGLLDGTRSRAACVDCPRATASALDCALCSTRIMLALAR
;
A
#
# COMPACT_ATOMS: atom_id res chain seq x y z
N MET A 1 -35.66 -29.22 18.72
CA MET A 1 -35.56 -27.76 18.94
C MET A 1 -34.09 -27.40 18.79
N ALA A 2 -33.68 -27.06 17.57
CA ALA A 2 -32.26 -26.84 17.24
C ALA A 2 -31.86 -25.44 17.68
N ALA A 3 -30.78 -25.35 18.45
CA ALA A 3 -30.14 -24.10 18.80
C ALA A 3 -29.45 -23.53 17.55
N ASP A 4 -29.91 -22.34 17.15
CA ASP A 4 -29.32 -21.50 16.12
C ASP A 4 -27.96 -21.01 16.62
N THR A 5 -26.89 -21.75 16.31
CA THR A 5 -25.52 -21.30 16.55
C THR A 5 -25.20 -20.25 15.51
N ARG A 6 -25.59 -19.02 15.82
CA ARG A 6 -25.27 -17.80 15.08
C ARG A 6 -23.75 -17.71 14.90
N LEU A 7 -23.29 -18.09 13.72
CA LEU A 7 -21.92 -17.96 13.27
C LEU A 7 -21.54 -16.47 13.30
N LYS A 8 -20.82 -16.06 14.36
CA LYS A 8 -20.17 -14.76 14.44
C LYS A 8 -19.10 -14.74 13.33
N PRO A 9 -19.14 -13.79 12.37
CA PRO A 9 -18.10 -13.73 11.35
C PRO A 9 -16.75 -13.44 12.03
N PRO A 10 -15.67 -14.14 11.61
CA PRO A 10 -14.34 -13.93 12.17
C PRO A 10 -13.81 -12.54 11.79
N ASP A 11 -12.93 -12.02 12.65
CA ASP A 11 -12.33 -10.70 12.75
C ASP A 11 -11.67 -10.13 11.47
N SER A 12 -12.46 -9.93 10.41
CA SER A 12 -12.02 -9.36 9.13
C SER A 12 -11.46 -7.93 9.28
N GLY A 13 -11.78 -7.25 10.40
CA GLY A 13 -11.31 -5.89 10.70
C GLY A 13 -9.89 -5.80 11.26
N VAL A 14 -9.38 -6.85 11.92
CA VAL A 14 -8.02 -6.83 12.51
C VAL A 14 -6.98 -7.03 11.41
N GLY A 15 -7.21 -7.97 10.50
CA GLY A 15 -6.33 -8.20 9.35
C GLY A 15 -6.23 -6.99 8.42
N ALA A 16 -7.35 -6.31 8.16
CA ALA A 16 -7.39 -5.11 7.32
C ALA A 16 -6.66 -3.92 7.97
N ARG A 17 -6.83 -3.70 9.28
CA ARG A 17 -6.10 -2.65 10.02
C ARG A 17 -4.60 -2.93 10.06
N ALA A 18 -4.20 -4.17 10.31
CA ALA A 18 -2.79 -4.58 10.27
C ALA A 18 -2.18 -4.40 8.87
N THR A 19 -2.94 -4.65 7.79
CA THR A 19 -2.49 -4.30 6.43
C THR A 19 -2.29 -2.80 6.28
N GLY A 20 -3.27 -2.00 6.71
CA GLY A 20 -3.22 -0.55 6.61
C GLY A 20 -2.02 0.05 7.36
N ASP A 21 -1.74 -0.45 8.56
CA ASP A 21 -0.60 -0.02 9.38
C ASP A 21 0.74 -0.40 8.72
N LEU A 22 0.84 -1.61 8.17
CA LEU A 22 2.01 -2.06 7.41
C LEU A 22 2.25 -1.18 6.18
N ILE A 23 1.23 -0.99 5.33
CA ILE A 23 1.33 -0.16 4.12
C ILE A 23 1.72 1.27 4.51
N SER A 24 1.12 1.83 5.56
CA SER A 24 1.46 3.17 6.08
C SER A 24 2.92 3.27 6.51
N ALA A 25 3.41 2.26 7.24
CA ALA A 25 4.81 2.21 7.65
C ALA A 25 5.76 2.10 6.45
N VAL A 26 5.38 1.34 5.41
CA VAL A 26 6.16 1.21 4.17
C VAL A 26 6.23 2.54 3.45
N MET A 27 5.09 3.21 3.24
CA MET A 27 5.02 4.52 2.58
C MET A 27 5.89 5.56 3.29
N ARG A 28 5.85 5.60 4.62
CA ARG A 28 6.67 6.50 5.43
C ARG A 28 8.16 6.18 5.34
N THR A 29 8.52 4.91 5.46
CA THR A 29 9.91 4.46 5.31
C THR A 29 10.46 4.82 3.94
N TRP A 30 9.68 4.57 2.88
CA TRP A 30 10.02 4.94 1.51
C TRP A 30 10.23 6.46 1.38
N ARG A 31 9.31 7.26 1.93
CA ARG A 31 9.37 8.72 1.81
C ARG A 31 10.58 9.29 2.54
N THR A 32 10.82 8.88 3.78
CA THR A 32 12.01 9.27 4.55
C THR A 32 13.28 8.88 3.81
N ALA A 33 13.33 7.67 3.24
CA ALA A 33 14.49 7.22 2.48
C ALA A 33 14.78 8.10 1.26
N ARG A 34 13.73 8.48 0.53
CA ARG A 34 13.82 9.31 -0.66
C ARG A 34 14.19 10.75 -0.32
N ASP A 35 13.61 11.32 0.73
CA ASP A 35 13.90 12.68 1.20
C ASP A 35 15.35 12.83 1.66
N GLU A 36 15.90 11.80 2.29
CA GLU A 36 17.31 11.75 2.71
C GLU A 36 18.27 11.34 1.59
N HIS A 37 17.78 11.11 0.36
CA HIS A 37 18.56 10.60 -0.77
C HIS A 37 19.31 9.29 -0.44
N GLY A 38 18.74 8.47 0.45
CA GLY A 38 19.30 7.20 0.90
C GLY A 38 18.87 6.01 0.04
N PRO A 39 19.39 4.80 0.35
CA PRO A 39 19.07 3.58 -0.39
C PRO A 39 17.66 3.07 -0.04
N VAL A 40 16.66 3.54 -0.79
CA VAL A 40 15.23 3.23 -0.59
C VAL A 40 14.97 1.73 -0.50
N GLN A 41 15.48 0.95 -1.47
CA GLN A 41 15.25 -0.48 -1.52
C GLN A 41 15.84 -1.22 -0.31
N GLN A 42 17.02 -0.81 0.18
CA GLN A 42 17.63 -1.42 1.37
C GLN A 42 16.83 -1.10 2.63
N ARG A 43 16.34 0.12 2.77
CA ARG A 43 15.48 0.52 3.90
C ARG A 43 14.16 -0.25 3.90
N LEU A 44 13.52 -0.39 2.74
CA LEU A 44 12.32 -1.20 2.61
C LEU A 44 12.58 -2.67 2.91
N HIS A 45 13.66 -3.24 2.38
CA HIS A 45 14.04 -4.62 2.65
C HIS A 45 14.27 -4.86 4.14
N ALA A 46 15.05 -4.01 4.81
CA ALA A 46 15.32 -4.14 6.25
C ALA A 46 14.04 -4.01 7.10
N MET A 47 13.11 -3.16 6.67
CA MET A 47 11.83 -2.97 7.34
C MET A 47 10.87 -4.17 7.14
N LEU A 48 10.91 -4.81 5.98
CA LEU A 48 10.03 -5.92 5.61
C LEU A 48 10.58 -7.30 6.01
N ALA A 49 11.90 -7.45 6.16
CA ALA A 49 12.55 -8.72 6.49
C ALA A 49 12.06 -9.38 7.80
N PRO A 50 11.80 -8.65 8.91
CA PRO A 50 11.25 -9.25 10.13
C PRO A 50 9.87 -9.88 9.94
N MET A 51 9.15 -9.50 8.88
CA MET A 51 7.81 -10.00 8.54
C MET A 51 7.84 -11.02 7.40
N GLY A 52 9.03 -11.43 6.92
CA GLY A 52 9.17 -12.36 5.78
C GLY A 52 8.66 -11.79 4.44
N CYS A 53 8.50 -10.46 4.36
CA CYS A 53 7.91 -9.75 3.22
C CYS A 53 8.96 -8.96 2.42
N ASP A 54 10.25 -9.21 2.61
CA ASP A 54 11.37 -8.47 2.02
C ASP A 54 11.36 -8.48 0.48
N ILE A 55 10.83 -9.55 -0.12
CA ILE A 55 10.60 -9.66 -1.57
C ILE A 55 9.68 -8.53 -2.11
N LEU A 56 8.86 -7.90 -1.26
CA LEU A 56 7.97 -6.81 -1.64
C LEU A 56 8.68 -5.45 -1.73
N ALA A 57 9.92 -5.31 -1.25
CA ALA A 57 10.64 -4.05 -1.29
C ALA A 57 10.68 -3.40 -2.70
N PRO A 58 11.09 -4.08 -3.78
CA PRO A 58 11.08 -3.50 -5.13
C PRO A 58 9.67 -3.22 -5.67
N VAL A 59 8.67 -3.99 -5.20
CA VAL A 59 7.25 -3.81 -5.58
C VAL A 59 6.74 -2.48 -5.04
N PHE A 60 6.98 -2.22 -3.76
CA PHE A 60 6.58 -0.98 -3.12
C PHE A 60 7.33 0.23 -3.69
N ASP A 61 8.64 0.10 -3.97
CA ASP A 61 9.40 1.19 -4.59
C ASP A 61 8.84 1.59 -5.98
N SER A 62 8.51 0.58 -6.80
CA SER A 62 7.90 0.78 -8.12
C SER A 62 6.50 1.40 -8.00
N LEU A 63 5.66 0.90 -7.09
CA LEU A 63 4.31 1.42 -6.85
C LEU A 63 4.35 2.89 -6.42
N MET A 64 5.24 3.24 -5.48
CA MET A 64 5.36 4.61 -4.97
C MET A 64 5.86 5.57 -6.06
N THR A 65 6.83 5.14 -6.86
CA THR A 65 7.34 5.92 -8.00
C THR A 65 6.24 6.18 -9.05
N LEU A 66 5.46 5.15 -9.38
CA LEU A 66 4.31 5.29 -10.28
C LEU A 66 3.19 6.16 -9.69
N CYS A 67 2.99 6.11 -8.37
CA CYS A 67 2.05 7.00 -7.69
C CYS A 67 2.48 8.47 -7.81
N GLU A 68 3.76 8.79 -7.56
CA GLU A 68 4.27 10.16 -7.76
C GLU A 68 4.11 10.62 -9.22
N ALA A 69 4.42 9.74 -10.18
CA ALA A 69 4.25 10.03 -11.60
C ALA A 69 2.78 10.28 -11.98
N ALA A 70 1.85 9.50 -11.40
CA ALA A 70 0.42 9.65 -11.65
C ALA A 70 -0.16 10.91 -10.98
N LEU A 71 0.33 11.26 -9.79
CA LEU A 71 -0.08 12.47 -9.07
C LEU A 71 0.52 13.75 -9.66
N GLY A 72 1.61 13.65 -10.43
CA GLY A 72 2.38 14.80 -10.92
C GLY A 72 3.03 15.62 -9.80
N ARG A 73 3.10 15.07 -8.58
CA ARG A 73 3.68 15.71 -7.40
C ARG A 73 4.27 14.66 -6.46
N PRO A 74 5.19 15.06 -5.56
CA PRO A 74 5.71 14.17 -4.54
C PRO A 74 4.60 13.59 -3.64
N PHE A 75 4.75 12.32 -3.27
CA PHE A 75 3.83 11.62 -2.38
C PHE A 75 3.96 12.18 -0.97
N ARG A 76 2.84 12.59 -0.35
CA ARG A 76 2.85 13.15 1.00
C ARG A 76 2.57 12.04 2.02
N VAL A 77 3.37 12.00 3.07
CA VAL A 77 3.12 11.14 4.23
C VAL A 77 2.78 12.00 5.45
N GLY A 78 1.86 11.52 6.27
CA GLY A 78 1.50 12.13 7.52
C GLY A 78 2.47 11.75 8.64
N ARG A 79 2.42 12.50 9.75
CA ARG A 79 3.21 12.21 10.95
C ARG A 79 2.42 11.31 11.92
N GLN A 80 1.54 11.89 12.72
CA GLN A 80 0.74 11.13 13.69
C GLN A 80 -0.56 10.56 13.10
N ARG A 81 -1.11 11.21 12.06
CA ARG A 81 -2.32 10.78 11.35
C ARG A 81 -1.97 10.45 9.91
N LEU A 82 -2.77 9.58 9.29
CA LEU A 82 -2.68 9.33 7.86
C LEU A 82 -2.96 10.62 7.08
N SER A 83 -2.15 10.86 6.07
CA SER A 83 -2.36 11.87 5.05
C SER A 83 -3.45 11.43 4.07
N ALA A 84 -3.89 12.37 3.24
CA ALA A 84 -4.82 12.08 2.14
C ALA A 84 -4.22 11.06 1.16
N ASP A 85 -2.93 11.17 0.85
CA ASP A 85 -2.25 10.28 -0.09
C ASP A 85 -2.10 8.87 0.48
N GLU A 86 -1.74 8.73 1.77
CA GLU A 86 -1.72 7.43 2.47
C GLU A 86 -3.11 6.77 2.48
N THR A 87 -4.15 7.53 2.84
CA THR A 87 -5.53 7.02 2.86
C THR A 87 -6.00 6.61 1.47
N MET A 88 -5.60 7.37 0.45
CA MET A 88 -5.88 7.04 -0.95
C MET A 88 -5.21 5.73 -1.36
N LEU A 89 -3.91 5.58 -1.11
CA LEU A 89 -3.18 4.37 -1.55
C LEU A 89 -3.68 3.11 -0.83
N ILE A 90 -3.97 3.19 0.47
CA ILE A 90 -4.59 2.10 1.22
C ILE A 90 -5.93 1.74 0.58
N GLY A 91 -6.78 2.74 0.28
CA GLY A 91 -8.06 2.50 -0.37
C GLY A 91 -7.95 1.86 -1.75
N LEU A 92 -6.93 2.19 -2.53
CA LEU A 92 -6.65 1.56 -3.84
C LEU A 92 -6.19 0.11 -3.69
N LEU A 93 -5.33 -0.17 -2.72
CA LEU A 93 -4.83 -1.52 -2.44
C LEU A 93 -5.91 -2.44 -1.85
N ASP A 94 -6.76 -1.91 -0.96
CA ASP A 94 -7.90 -2.66 -0.42
C ASP A 94 -9.06 -2.77 -1.42
N GLY A 95 -9.02 -2.00 -2.52
CA GLY A 95 -10.05 -1.98 -3.55
C GLY A 95 -11.33 -1.22 -3.15
N THR A 96 -11.31 -0.50 -2.03
CA THR A 96 -12.41 0.37 -1.61
C THR A 96 -12.50 1.65 -2.42
N ARG A 97 -11.42 2.02 -3.13
CA ARG A 97 -11.36 3.16 -4.05
C ARG A 97 -10.95 2.72 -5.44
N SER A 98 -11.53 3.36 -6.44
CA SER A 98 -11.09 3.24 -7.83
C SER A 98 -10.02 4.29 -8.14
N ARG A 99 -8.97 3.92 -8.87
CA ARG A 99 -7.93 4.85 -9.33
C ARG A 99 -8.54 6.03 -10.08
N ALA A 100 -9.52 5.78 -10.94
CA ALA A 100 -10.19 6.82 -11.73
C ALA A 100 -10.92 7.87 -10.89
N ALA A 101 -11.31 7.52 -9.65
CA ALA A 101 -11.94 8.46 -8.72
C ALA A 101 -10.91 9.25 -7.89
N CYS A 102 -9.64 8.84 -7.89
CA CYS A 102 -8.60 9.37 -7.01
C CYS A 102 -7.50 10.12 -7.76
N VAL A 103 -7.21 9.74 -9.00
CA VAL A 103 -6.09 10.27 -9.79
C VAL A 103 -6.53 10.45 -11.24
N ASP A 104 -6.50 11.70 -11.70
CA ASP A 104 -6.63 12.04 -13.11
C ASP A 104 -5.23 12.11 -13.74
N CYS A 105 -4.91 11.16 -14.62
CA CYS A 105 -3.58 11.04 -15.22
C CYS A 105 -3.64 10.46 -16.64
N PRO A 106 -2.57 10.65 -17.46
CA PRO A 106 -2.52 10.13 -18.81
C PRO A 106 -2.74 8.61 -18.86
N ARG A 107 -3.41 8.12 -19.90
CA ARG A 107 -3.82 6.71 -20.05
C ARG A 107 -2.67 5.71 -19.85
N ALA A 108 -1.47 6.02 -20.32
CA ALA A 108 -0.31 5.16 -20.16
C ALA A 108 0.09 5.02 -18.67
N THR A 109 0.19 6.14 -17.95
CA THR A 109 0.49 6.17 -16.51
C THR A 109 -0.60 5.48 -15.70
N ALA A 110 -1.87 5.69 -16.08
CA ALA A 110 -3.01 5.01 -15.50
C ALA A 110 -2.89 3.48 -15.61
N SER A 111 -2.60 2.95 -16.80
CA SER A 111 -2.44 1.50 -16.99
C SER A 111 -1.25 0.90 -16.22
N ALA A 112 -0.13 1.63 -16.15
CA ALA A 112 1.04 1.18 -15.39
C ALA A 112 0.73 1.14 -13.88
N LEU A 113 0.03 2.16 -13.37
CA LEU A 113 -0.38 2.21 -11.97
C LEU A 113 -1.42 1.11 -11.64
N ASP A 114 -2.41 0.88 -12.51
CA ASP A 114 -3.39 -0.19 -12.34
C ASP A 114 -2.70 -1.57 -12.31
N CYS A 115 -1.71 -1.79 -13.18
CA CYS A 115 -0.90 -3.01 -13.19
C CYS A 115 -0.10 -3.17 -11.89
N ALA A 116 0.59 -2.11 -11.45
CA ALA A 116 1.35 -2.12 -10.20
C ALA A 116 0.46 -2.36 -8.97
N LEU A 117 -0.73 -1.76 -8.92
CA LEU A 117 -1.72 -2.01 -7.86
C LEU A 117 -2.18 -3.46 -7.86
N CYS A 118 -2.52 -4.00 -9.04
CA CYS A 118 -2.96 -5.39 -9.17
C CYS A 118 -1.86 -6.37 -8.72
N SER A 119 -0.64 -6.22 -9.23
CA SER A 119 0.47 -7.11 -8.87
C SER A 119 0.86 -6.99 -7.40
N THR A 120 0.87 -5.77 -6.83
CA THR A 120 1.13 -5.56 -5.40
C THR A 120 0.09 -6.26 -4.53
N ARG A 121 -1.19 -6.18 -4.89
CA ARG A 121 -2.27 -6.87 -4.17
C ARG A 121 -2.09 -8.39 -4.20
N ILE A 122 -1.72 -8.95 -5.35
CA ILE A 122 -1.44 -10.37 -5.48
C ILE A 122 -0.24 -10.76 -4.60
N MET A 123 0.86 -10.02 -4.67
CA MET A 123 2.06 -10.33 -3.88
C MET A 123 1.83 -10.16 -2.37
N LEU A 124 1.04 -9.17 -1.95
CA LEU A 124 0.62 -9.02 -0.56
C LEU A 124 -0.27 -10.17 -0.07
N ALA A 125 -1.11 -10.73 -0.95
CA ALA A 125 -1.93 -11.89 -0.61
C ALA A 125 -1.11 -13.18 -0.53
N LEU A 126 -0.02 -13.30 -1.29
CA LEU A 126 0.89 -14.45 -1.29
C LEU A 126 1.94 -14.42 -0.16
N ALA A 127 2.28 -13.23 0.33
CA ALA A 127 3.23 -13.04 1.42
C ALA A 127 2.59 -13.23 2.82
N ARG A 128 1.33 -13.66 2.88
CA ARG A 128 0.56 -13.97 4.10
C ARG A 128 0.23 -15.45 4.16
#